data_AF-B4P6I1-F1
#
_entry.id   AF-B4P6I1-F1
#
_cell.length_a   1.000
_cell.length_b   1.000
_cell.length_c   1.000
_cell.angle_alpha   90.00
_cell.angle_beta   90.00
_cell.angle_gamma   90.00
#
_symmetry.space_group_name_H-M   'P 1'
#
loop_
_entity.id
_entity.type
_entity.pdbx_description
1 polymer ?
#
loop_
_entity_poly.entity_id
_entity_poly.type
_entity_poly.pdbx_seq_one_letter_code
_entity_poly.pdbx_strand_id
1 'polypeptide(L)'
;MNPNMNMMPMSGPQMMQVMQSSPSGPPGPVQHQQQQPPQPLQQQQQAEKLDNISRVKSLLGPLRESMFLTIRSSAFTLQQNNLADNLKRDTGAHHVPRFDKHLEDFYACCDQIEIHLKTAMQCLQQQNSSNHYLPGPVTPMRMETFMPDNAGPIPYPTYLNTVRVHIQSAKDIHDTLISAAQNISQAD
;
A
#
# COMPACT_ATOMS: atom_id res chain seq x y z
N MET A 1 58.55 -0.73 -18.00
CA MET A 1 57.55 0.36 -17.92
C MET A 1 56.75 0.39 -19.20
N ASN A 2 55.44 0.16 -19.14
CA ASN A 2 54.49 0.65 -20.13
C ASN A 2 53.13 0.85 -19.44
N PRO A 3 52.42 1.96 -19.70
CA PRO A 3 51.34 2.43 -18.84
C PRO A 3 50.01 1.73 -19.13
N ASN A 4 49.36 1.33 -18.05
CA ASN A 4 47.96 0.95 -17.96
C ASN A 4 47.23 2.15 -17.35
N MET A 5 46.28 2.76 -18.06
CA MET A 5 45.35 3.71 -17.44
C MET A 5 44.02 3.82 -18.20
N ASN A 6 42.96 3.69 -17.41
CA ASN A 6 41.61 4.23 -17.57
C ASN A 6 40.69 3.68 -18.68
N MET A 7 39.95 2.63 -18.32
CA MET A 7 38.54 2.52 -18.72
C MET A 7 37.67 3.32 -17.76
N MET A 8 36.97 4.34 -18.26
CA MET A 8 35.74 4.86 -17.65
C MET A 8 34.54 4.12 -18.26
N PRO A 9 33.59 3.59 -17.48
CA PRO A 9 32.31 3.16 -18.04
C PRO A 9 31.39 4.38 -18.17
N MET A 10 31.07 4.76 -19.41
CA MET A 10 30.01 5.73 -19.72
C MET A 10 28.65 5.05 -19.63
N SER A 11 27.80 5.63 -18.80
CA SER A 11 26.41 5.25 -18.55
C SER A 11 25.50 5.90 -19.60
N GLY A 12 24.54 5.14 -20.13
CA GLY A 12 23.27 5.67 -20.63
C GLY A 12 22.91 5.30 -22.08
N PRO A 13 21.80 4.57 -22.31
CA PRO A 13 21.12 4.60 -23.60
C PRO A 13 20.13 5.77 -23.60
N GLN A 14 20.41 6.79 -24.41
CA GLN A 14 19.44 7.81 -24.78
C GLN A 14 18.45 7.22 -25.78
N MET A 15 17.17 7.35 -25.45
CA MET A 15 16.06 7.23 -26.39
C MET A 15 16.11 8.42 -27.36
N MET A 16 16.15 8.17 -28.67
CA MET A 16 15.53 9.11 -29.61
C MET A 16 14.96 8.36 -30.81
N GLN A 17 13.64 8.29 -30.76
CA GLN A 17 12.69 8.02 -31.82
C GLN A 17 12.87 9.04 -32.94
N VAL A 18 13.20 8.58 -34.15
CA VAL A 18 12.93 9.36 -35.38
C VAL A 18 12.21 8.45 -36.37
N MET A 19 10.93 8.75 -36.50
CA MET A 19 10.03 8.36 -37.55
C MET A 19 10.40 9.11 -38.83
N GLN A 20 10.76 8.41 -39.91
CA GLN A 20 10.56 8.98 -41.25
C GLN A 20 10.44 7.90 -42.35
N SER A 21 9.45 8.18 -43.19
CA SER A 21 8.84 7.43 -44.29
C SER A 21 9.66 7.39 -45.59
N SER A 22 9.57 6.28 -46.36
CA SER A 22 9.23 6.22 -47.81
C SER A 22 9.49 4.82 -48.43
N PRO A 23 8.85 4.44 -49.55
CA PRO A 23 8.54 3.04 -49.91
C PRO A 23 9.39 2.47 -51.08
N SER A 24 9.11 1.19 -51.39
CA SER A 24 9.38 0.42 -52.64
C SER A 24 10.59 -0.54 -52.66
N GLY A 25 10.30 -1.85 -52.65
CA GLY A 25 11.23 -2.97 -52.91
C GLY A 25 10.60 -4.35 -52.60
N PRO A 26 10.83 -5.40 -53.42
CA PRO A 26 10.00 -6.62 -53.48
C PRO A 26 10.23 -7.63 -52.34
N PRO A 27 9.28 -8.56 -52.07
CA PRO A 27 9.28 -9.41 -50.89
C PRO A 27 10.25 -10.61 -51.01
N GLY A 28 11.21 -10.67 -50.09
CA GLY A 28 12.03 -11.86 -49.82
C GLY A 28 11.51 -12.63 -48.58
N PRO A 29 11.84 -13.92 -48.42
CA PRO A 29 11.15 -14.82 -47.50
C PRO A 29 11.46 -14.50 -46.03
N VAL A 30 10.40 -14.46 -45.23
CA VAL A 30 10.38 -14.18 -43.79
C VAL A 30 11.08 -15.29 -42.98
N GLN A 31 12.20 -14.94 -42.33
CA GLN A 31 12.79 -15.75 -41.26
C GLN A 31 11.95 -15.60 -39.98
N HIS A 32 11.55 -16.74 -39.40
CA HIS A 32 10.92 -16.82 -38.08
C HIS A 32 11.91 -16.34 -37.01
N GLN A 33 11.61 -15.20 -36.38
CA GLN A 33 12.31 -14.73 -35.20
C GLN A 33 11.59 -15.25 -33.95
N GLN A 34 12.34 -15.98 -33.11
CA GLN A 34 11.93 -16.52 -31.82
C GLN A 34 11.22 -15.49 -30.95
N GLN A 35 9.99 -15.80 -30.52
CA GLN A 35 9.34 -15.13 -29.41
C GLN A 35 10.05 -15.51 -28.10
N GLN A 36 10.77 -14.55 -27.51
CA GLN A 36 11.10 -14.59 -26.09
C GLN A 36 9.80 -14.47 -25.27
N PRO A 37 9.60 -15.27 -24.21
CA PRO A 37 8.50 -15.06 -23.28
C PRO A 37 8.72 -13.74 -22.53
N PRO A 38 7.69 -12.87 -22.39
CA PRO A 38 7.81 -11.66 -21.59
C PRO A 38 8.02 -12.03 -20.11
N GLN A 39 9.08 -11.50 -19.50
CA GLN A 39 9.31 -11.57 -18.05
C GLN A 39 8.18 -10.85 -17.30
N PRO A 40 7.53 -11.48 -16.30
CA PRO A 40 6.61 -10.79 -15.40
C PRO A 40 7.40 -10.02 -14.34
N LEU A 41 8.06 -8.92 -14.72
CA LEU A 41 8.80 -8.07 -13.76
C LEU A 41 7.91 -7.02 -13.06
N GLN A 42 6.59 -7.02 -13.31
CA GLN A 42 5.71 -5.98 -12.77
C GLN A 42 4.98 -6.40 -11.47
N GLN A 43 5.20 -7.61 -10.97
CA GLN A 43 4.32 -8.19 -9.96
C GLN A 43 4.77 -7.95 -8.50
N GLN A 44 5.95 -7.35 -8.28
CA GLN A 44 6.44 -7.05 -6.93
C GLN A 44 6.08 -5.62 -6.46
N GLN A 45 5.70 -4.73 -7.37
CA GLN A 45 5.55 -3.31 -7.08
C GLN A 45 4.23 -2.93 -6.40
N GLN A 46 3.24 -3.83 -6.33
CA GLN A 46 1.98 -3.57 -5.62
C GLN A 46 1.99 -4.01 -4.15
N ALA A 47 2.81 -5.00 -3.78
CA ALA A 47 2.97 -5.40 -2.38
C ALA A 47 3.81 -4.37 -1.60
N GLU A 48 4.73 -3.68 -2.26
CA GLU A 48 5.56 -2.61 -1.67
C GLU A 48 4.76 -1.33 -1.33
N LYS A 49 3.56 -1.15 -1.92
CA LYS A 49 2.78 0.09 -1.79
C LYS A 49 2.03 0.24 -0.46
N LEU A 50 1.97 -0.80 0.38
CA LEU A 50 1.18 -0.81 1.62
C LEU A 50 2.01 -1.08 2.88
N ASP A 51 3.27 -0.62 2.94
CA ASP A 51 3.99 -0.62 4.21
C ASP A 51 3.50 0.51 5.13
N ASN A 52 2.37 0.25 5.79
CA ASN A 52 1.76 1.13 6.79
C ASN A 52 2.73 1.45 7.93
N ILE A 53 3.63 0.53 8.28
CA ILE A 53 4.61 0.76 9.36
C ILE A 53 5.68 1.76 8.90
N SER A 54 6.18 1.63 7.67
CA SER A 54 7.08 2.62 7.10
C SER A 54 6.42 3.99 6.94
N ARG A 55 5.12 4.04 6.61
CA ARG A 55 4.35 5.29 6.59
C ARG A 55 4.30 5.95 7.97
N VAL A 56 3.98 5.22 9.04
CA VAL A 56 4.01 5.73 10.42
C VAL A 56 5.40 6.28 10.77
N LYS A 57 6.46 5.53 10.46
CA LYS A 57 7.84 5.98 10.72
C LYS A 57 8.17 7.29 10.00
N SER A 58 7.72 7.44 8.76
CA SER A 58 7.91 8.68 7.98
C SER A 58 7.17 9.88 8.57
N LEU A 59 6.06 9.66 9.27
CA LEU A 59 5.25 10.70 9.92
C LEU A 59 5.83 11.16 11.27
N LEU A 60 6.79 10.44 11.88
CA LEU A 60 7.37 10.83 13.17
C LEU A 60 8.11 12.18 13.12
N GLY A 61 8.76 12.50 12.00
CA GLY A 61 9.39 13.81 11.78
C GLY A 61 8.35 14.95 11.72
N PRO A 62 7.39 14.89 10.79
CA PRO A 62 6.27 15.83 10.71
C PRO A 62 5.49 15.99 12.03
N LEU A 63 5.30 14.91 12.78
CA LEU A 63 4.64 14.96 14.09
C LEU A 63 5.41 15.81 15.09
N ARG A 64 6.74 15.60 15.20
CA ARG A 64 7.59 16.39 16.09
C ARG A 64 7.61 17.86 15.68
N GLU A 65 7.70 18.13 14.38
CA GLU A 65 7.73 19.49 13.86
C GLU A 65 6.40 20.23 14.10
N SER A 66 5.27 19.62 13.75
CA SER A 66 3.94 20.21 13.99
C SER A 66 3.65 20.43 15.48
N MET A 67 4.06 19.51 16.35
CA MET A 67 4.00 19.69 17.80
C MET A 67 4.85 20.88 18.26
N PHE A 68 6.10 20.97 17.79
CA PHE A 68 7.01 22.07 18.14
C PHE A 68 6.43 23.43 17.70
N LEU A 69 5.94 23.53 16.47
CA LEU A 69 5.34 24.75 15.94
C LEU A 69 4.06 25.14 16.69
N THR A 70 3.25 24.17 17.11
CA THR A 70 2.05 24.39 17.93
C THR A 70 2.43 24.99 19.28
N ILE A 71 3.41 24.43 19.97
CA ILE A 71 3.89 24.94 21.27
C ILE A 71 4.53 26.33 21.12
N ARG A 72 5.34 26.53 20.08
CA ARG A 72 5.99 27.83 19.84
C ARG A 72 4.97 28.93 19.54
N SER A 73 3.98 28.62 18.71
CA SER A 73 2.93 29.59 18.36
C SER A 73 2.01 29.88 19.53
N SER A 74 1.67 28.90 20.38
CA SER A 74 0.87 29.14 21.59
C SER A 74 1.62 30.02 22.60
N ALA A 75 2.92 29.77 22.82
CA ALA A 75 3.75 30.59 23.69
C ALA A 75 3.82 32.05 23.21
N PHE A 76 3.96 32.25 21.90
CA PHE A 76 3.96 33.59 21.30
C PHE A 76 2.60 34.29 21.48
N THR A 77 1.49 33.59 21.23
CA THR A 77 0.13 34.11 21.45
C THR A 77 -0.08 34.50 22.91
N LEU A 78 0.36 33.69 23.87
CA LEU A 78 0.27 34.01 25.30
C LEU A 78 1.06 35.26 25.66
N GLN A 79 2.29 35.39 25.17
CA GLN A 79 3.13 36.56 25.41
C GLN A 79 2.50 37.83 24.80
N GLN A 80 1.96 37.73 23.59
CA GLN A 80 1.27 38.83 22.93
C GLN A 80 0.04 39.28 23.73
N ASN A 81 -0.80 38.35 24.18
CA ASN A 81 -1.95 38.66 25.01
C ASN A 81 -1.53 39.37 26.31
N ASN A 82 -0.47 38.87 26.95
CA ASN A 82 0.07 39.48 28.17
C ASN A 82 0.56 40.92 27.93
N LEU A 83 1.21 41.19 26.80
CA LEU A 83 1.65 42.54 26.41
C LEU A 83 0.47 43.47 26.12
N ALA A 84 -0.58 42.97 25.47
CA ALA A 84 -1.79 43.73 25.17
C ALA A 84 -2.54 44.15 26.45
N ASP A 85 -2.64 43.24 27.43
CA ASP A 85 -3.27 43.49 28.73
C ASP A 85 -2.53 44.57 29.55
N ASN A 86 -1.22 44.73 29.34
CA ASN A 86 -0.38 45.70 30.05
C ASN A 86 -0.43 47.14 29.48
N LEU A 87 -1.38 47.46 28.58
CA LEU A 87 -1.59 48.79 27.97
C LEU A 87 -0.36 49.42 27.27
N LYS A 88 0.73 48.69 27.06
CA LYS A 88 1.90 49.10 26.26
C LYS A 88 1.54 49.04 24.78
N ARG A 89 0.76 49.99 24.28
CA ARG A 89 0.33 50.02 22.86
C ARG A 89 1.42 50.57 21.95
N ASP A 90 1.99 49.68 21.14
CA ASP A 90 1.87 49.71 19.68
C ASP A 90 2.36 48.35 19.16
N THR A 91 1.46 47.37 19.02
CA THR A 91 1.79 46.12 18.34
C THR A 91 1.58 46.33 16.84
N GLY A 92 2.43 47.17 16.24
CA GLY A 92 2.49 47.47 14.80
C GLY A 92 2.88 46.28 13.91
N ALA A 93 2.56 45.05 14.31
CA ALA A 93 2.69 43.87 13.49
C ALA A 93 1.39 43.08 13.58
N HIS A 94 0.61 43.15 12.50
CA HIS A 94 -0.44 42.19 12.18
C HIS A 94 0.17 40.77 12.08
N HIS A 95 0.51 40.16 13.22
CA HIS A 95 0.97 38.79 13.25
C HIS A 95 -0.26 37.89 13.21
N VAL A 96 -0.52 37.33 12.03
CA VAL A 96 -1.61 36.38 11.80
C VAL A 96 -1.47 35.23 12.80
N PRO A 97 -2.50 34.92 13.60
CA PRO A 97 -2.47 33.80 14.53
C PRO A 97 -2.34 32.50 13.72
N ARG A 98 -1.15 31.89 13.76
CA ARG A 98 -0.85 30.61 13.07
C ARG A 98 -1.04 29.41 13.99
N PHE A 99 -1.46 29.63 15.23
CA PHE A 99 -1.66 28.57 16.21
C PHE A 99 -2.67 27.53 15.71
N ASP A 100 -3.86 27.97 15.27
CA ASP A 100 -4.92 27.07 14.81
C ASP A 100 -4.44 26.19 13.64
N LYS A 101 -3.68 26.77 12.71
CA LYS A 101 -3.09 26.02 11.61
C LYS A 101 -2.08 24.98 12.09
N HIS A 102 -1.16 25.34 12.99
CA HIS A 102 -0.17 24.39 13.50
C HIS A 102 -0.81 23.28 14.32
N LEU A 103 -1.87 23.60 15.07
CA LEU A 103 -2.67 22.65 15.82
C LEU A 103 -3.41 21.69 14.88
N GLU A 104 -4.01 22.20 13.81
CA GLU A 104 -4.65 21.39 12.77
C GLU A 104 -3.65 20.45 12.09
N ASP A 105 -2.47 20.96 11.71
CA ASP A 105 -1.40 20.16 11.11
C ASP A 105 -0.92 19.04 12.07
N PHE A 106 -0.89 19.29 13.39
CA PHE A 106 -0.57 18.30 14.42
C PHE A 106 -1.63 17.19 14.52
N TYR A 107 -2.91 17.55 14.58
CA TYR A 107 -3.99 16.57 14.62
C TYR A 107 -4.08 15.76 13.33
N ALA A 108 -3.93 16.40 12.16
CA ALA A 108 -3.90 15.71 10.88
C ALA A 108 -2.75 14.68 10.79
N CYS A 109 -1.62 14.94 11.44
CA CYS A 109 -0.53 13.98 11.54
C CYS A 109 -0.88 12.80 12.47
N CYS A 110 -1.50 13.07 13.62
CA CYS A 110 -2.00 12.04 14.54
C CYS A 110 -3.01 11.12 13.86
N ASP A 111 -3.98 11.68 13.15
CA ASP A 111 -5.04 10.93 12.46
C ASP A 111 -4.45 9.99 11.40
N GLN A 112 -3.48 10.47 10.62
CA GLN A 112 -2.80 9.63 9.63
C GLN A 112 -2.03 8.47 10.29
N ILE A 113 -1.33 8.73 11.39
CA ILE A 113 -0.64 7.68 12.17
C ILE A 113 -1.64 6.65 12.67
N GLU A 114 -2.76 7.10 13.25
CA GLU A 114 -3.81 6.22 13.77
C GLU A 114 -4.39 5.32 12.67
N ILE A 115 -4.73 5.90 11.51
CA ILE A 115 -5.26 5.16 10.36
C ILE A 115 -4.27 4.10 9.88
N HIS A 116 -2.99 4.45 9.73
CA HIS A 116 -1.97 3.49 9.31
C HIS A 116 -1.77 2.36 10.32
N LEU A 117 -1.78 2.66 11.63
CA LEU A 117 -1.66 1.64 12.68
C LEU A 117 -2.87 0.71 12.71
N LYS A 118 -4.09 1.25 12.61
CA LYS A 118 -5.33 0.46 12.51
C LYS A 118 -5.30 -0.45 11.28
N THR A 119 -4.88 0.08 10.14
CA THR A 119 -4.76 -0.69 8.90
C THR A 119 -3.73 -1.81 9.05
N ALA A 120 -2.55 -1.53 9.64
CA ALA A 120 -1.53 -2.54 9.88
C ALA A 120 -2.04 -3.68 10.78
N MET A 121 -2.80 -3.35 11.83
CA MET A 121 -3.42 -4.33 12.72
C MET A 121 -4.42 -5.22 11.96
N GLN A 122 -5.26 -4.63 11.11
CA GLN A 122 -6.20 -5.39 10.28
C GLN A 122 -5.47 -6.31 9.29
N CYS A 123 -4.39 -5.85 8.66
CA CYS A 123 -3.57 -6.69 7.78
C CYS A 123 -2.98 -7.90 8.53
N LEU A 124 -2.48 -7.71 9.76
CA LEU A 124 -1.97 -8.80 10.59
C LEU A 124 -3.08 -9.78 10.98
N GLN A 125 -4.26 -9.31 11.37
CA GLN A 125 -5.41 -10.16 11.67
C GLN A 125 -5.87 -10.95 10.44
N GLN A 126 -5.89 -10.31 9.26
CA GLN A 126 -6.21 -10.95 8.00
C GLN A 126 -5.18 -12.03 7.64
N GLN A 127 -3.89 -11.77 7.86
CA GLN A 127 -2.82 -12.75 7.62
C GLN A 127 -2.95 -13.96 8.55
N ASN A 128 -3.19 -13.75 9.84
CA ASN A 128 -3.41 -14.83 10.80
C ASN A 128 -4.62 -15.69 10.40
N SER A 129 -5.72 -15.05 10.02
CA SER A 129 -6.92 -15.74 9.54
C SER A 129 -6.63 -16.52 8.26
N SER A 130 -5.90 -15.92 7.31
CA SER A 130 -5.47 -16.59 6.08
C SER A 130 -4.66 -17.85 6.38
N ASN A 131 -3.70 -17.78 7.30
CA ASN A 131 -2.86 -18.93 7.65
C ASN A 131 -3.62 -20.05 8.37
N HIS A 132 -4.69 -19.71 9.09
CA HIS A 132 -5.48 -20.67 9.83
C HIS A 132 -6.55 -21.36 8.97
N TYR A 133 -7.23 -20.60 8.10
CA TYR A 133 -8.40 -21.08 7.35
C TYR A 133 -8.10 -21.48 5.90
N LEU A 134 -6.93 -21.12 5.36
CA LEU A 134 -6.55 -21.46 3.99
C LEU A 134 -5.40 -22.47 3.96
N PRO A 135 -5.39 -23.37 2.96
CA PRO A 135 -4.34 -24.38 2.83
C PRO A 135 -2.99 -23.81 2.35
N GLY A 136 -2.94 -22.52 2.00
CA GLY A 136 -1.73 -21.86 1.54
C GLY A 136 -1.93 -20.38 1.20
N PRO A 137 -0.83 -19.64 0.96
CA PRO A 137 -0.88 -18.23 0.60
C PRO A 137 -1.61 -18.03 -0.74
N VAL A 138 -2.42 -16.98 -0.86
CA VAL A 138 -3.19 -16.68 -2.08
C VAL A 138 -2.49 -15.57 -2.88
N THR A 139 -2.37 -15.73 -4.20
CA THR A 139 -1.87 -14.68 -5.09
C THR A 139 -3.03 -13.99 -5.81
N PRO A 140 -3.46 -12.79 -5.39
CA PRO A 140 -4.66 -12.13 -5.94
C PRO A 140 -4.53 -11.75 -7.42
N MET A 141 -3.31 -11.54 -7.92
CA MET A 141 -3.03 -11.17 -9.31
C MET A 141 -2.84 -12.39 -10.23
N ARG A 142 -2.86 -13.61 -9.69
CA ARG A 142 -2.67 -14.83 -10.49
C ARG A 142 -4.02 -15.41 -10.89
N MET A 143 -4.40 -15.17 -12.14
CA MET A 143 -5.64 -15.68 -12.75
C MET A 143 -5.48 -17.05 -13.41
N GLU A 144 -4.25 -17.61 -13.46
CA GLU A 144 -3.99 -18.92 -14.06
C GLU A 144 -4.72 -20.03 -13.30
N THR A 145 -5.55 -20.78 -14.01
CA THR A 145 -6.44 -21.81 -13.44
C THR A 145 -5.71 -23.09 -13.03
N PHE A 146 -4.43 -23.25 -13.36
CA PHE A 146 -3.76 -24.54 -13.17
C PHE A 146 -2.25 -24.40 -13.02
N MET A 147 -1.71 -24.91 -11.91
CA MET A 147 -0.30 -25.28 -11.78
C MET A 147 -0.26 -26.77 -11.44
N PRO A 148 0.42 -27.62 -12.22
CA PRO A 148 0.84 -28.90 -11.73
C PRO A 148 1.96 -28.66 -10.71
N ASP A 149 1.90 -29.39 -9.61
CA ASP A 149 2.85 -29.41 -8.50
C ASP A 149 2.68 -28.36 -7.38
N ASN A 150 2.64 -28.94 -6.18
CA ASN A 150 2.03 -28.51 -4.93
C ASN A 150 2.97 -27.61 -4.10
N ALA A 151 3.55 -26.57 -4.71
CA ALA A 151 4.51 -25.69 -4.04
C ALA A 151 4.29 -24.18 -4.25
N GLY A 152 3.28 -23.80 -5.03
CA GLY A 152 3.00 -22.40 -5.35
C GLY A 152 1.84 -21.80 -4.54
N PRO A 153 1.81 -20.47 -4.36
CA PRO A 153 0.65 -19.80 -3.79
C PRO A 153 -0.60 -20.02 -4.65
N ILE A 154 -1.74 -20.20 -3.98
CA ILE A 154 -3.04 -20.57 -4.55
C ILE A 154 -3.53 -19.47 -5.50
N PRO A 155 -3.95 -19.80 -6.74
CA PRO A 155 -4.59 -18.86 -7.64
C PRO A 155 -5.91 -18.33 -7.09
N TYR A 156 -6.27 -17.09 -7.43
CA TYR A 156 -7.51 -16.47 -6.96
C TYR A 156 -8.79 -17.27 -7.32
N PRO A 157 -8.93 -17.86 -8.53
CA PRO A 157 -10.08 -18.71 -8.84
C PRO A 157 -10.21 -19.94 -7.93
N THR A 158 -9.09 -20.58 -7.58
CA THR A 158 -9.05 -21.74 -6.68
C THR A 158 -9.45 -21.33 -5.27
N TYR A 159 -8.95 -20.19 -4.78
CA TYR A 159 -9.38 -19.60 -3.52
C TYR A 159 -10.90 -19.36 -3.48
N LEU A 160 -11.47 -18.75 -4.52
CA LEU A 160 -12.91 -18.53 -4.61
C LEU A 160 -13.70 -19.84 -4.55
N ASN A 161 -13.19 -20.90 -5.18
CA ASN A 161 -13.82 -22.22 -5.11
C ASN A 161 -13.79 -22.79 -3.68
N THR A 162 -12.65 -22.71 -2.99
CA THR A 162 -12.52 -23.11 -1.58
C THR A 162 -13.52 -22.38 -0.70
N VAL A 163 -13.65 -21.06 -0.87
CA VAL A 163 -14.63 -20.25 -0.11
C VAL A 163 -16.06 -20.72 -0.36
N ARG A 164 -16.45 -20.99 -1.62
CA ARG A 164 -17.79 -21.50 -1.93
C ARG A 164 -18.07 -22.85 -1.26
N VAL A 165 -17.09 -23.76 -1.28
CA VAL A 165 -17.20 -25.07 -0.62
C VAL A 165 -17.36 -24.91 0.90
N HIS A 166 -16.57 -24.02 1.53
CA HIS A 166 -16.70 -23.74 2.96
C HIS A 166 -18.08 -23.17 3.32
N ILE A 167 -18.61 -22.25 2.50
CA ILE A 167 -19.95 -21.68 2.69
C ILE A 167 -21.02 -22.77 2.57
N GLN A 168 -20.93 -23.64 1.57
CA GLN A 168 -21.90 -24.72 1.38
C GLN A 168 -21.85 -25.72 2.56
N SER A 169 -20.66 -26.13 2.97
CA SER A 169 -20.49 -27.03 4.12
C SER A 169 -21.07 -26.43 5.41
N ALA A 170 -20.89 -25.14 5.67
CA ALA A 170 -21.48 -24.47 6.82
C ALA A 170 -23.01 -24.45 6.76
N LYS A 171 -23.60 -24.25 5.57
CA LYS A 171 -25.06 -24.34 5.37
C LYS A 171 -25.57 -25.75 5.61
N ASP A 172 -24.90 -26.77 5.08
CA ASP A 172 -25.32 -28.16 5.25
C ASP A 172 -25.30 -28.57 6.74
N ILE A 173 -24.30 -28.13 7.50
CA ILE A 173 -24.22 -28.33 8.95
C ILE A 173 -25.39 -27.60 9.65
N HIS A 174 -25.63 -26.34 9.31
CA HIS A 174 -26.74 -25.56 9.86
C HIS A 174 -28.10 -26.23 9.63
N ASP A 175 -28.37 -26.65 8.39
CA ASP A 175 -29.65 -27.26 8.03
C ASP A 175 -29.84 -28.61 8.72
N THR A 176 -28.76 -29.38 8.86
CA THR A 176 -28.74 -30.62 9.64
C THR A 176 -29.07 -30.36 11.11
N LEU A 177 -28.47 -29.32 11.71
CA LEU A 177 -28.73 -28.94 13.10
C LEU A 177 -30.18 -28.46 13.30
N ILE A 178 -30.73 -27.68 12.37
CA ILE A 178 -32.14 -27.25 12.43
C ILE A 178 -33.08 -28.46 12.32
N SER A 179 -32.84 -29.36 11.37
CA SER A 179 -33.64 -30.58 11.21
C SER A 179 -33.62 -31.43 12.48
N ALA A 180 -32.43 -31.63 13.06
CA ALA A 180 -32.28 -32.36 14.33
C ALA A 180 -33.03 -31.67 15.49
N ALA A 181 -32.92 -30.34 15.62
CA ALA A 181 -33.60 -29.59 16.66
C ALA A 181 -35.13 -29.67 16.53
N GLN A 182 -35.67 -29.57 15.31
CA GLN A 182 -37.11 -29.69 15.06
C GLN A 182 -37.62 -31.10 15.39
N ASN A 183 -36.86 -32.15 15.04
CA ASN A 183 -37.22 -33.52 15.38
C ASN A 183 -37.26 -33.75 16.89
N ILE A 184 -36.36 -33.12 17.65
CA ILE A 184 -36.37 -33.19 19.13
C ILE A 184 -37.57 -32.44 19.70
N SER A 185 -37.85 -31.22 19.24
CA SER A 185 -38.99 -30.42 19.72
C SER A 185 -40.37 -31.01 19.38
N GLN A 186 -40.45 -31.93 18.41
CA GLN A 186 -41.68 -32.65 18.08
C GLN A 186 -41.79 -34.01 18.80
N ALA A 187 -40.73 -34.47 19.48
CA ALA A 187 -40.69 -35.73 20.20
C ALA A 187 -41.04 -35.62 21.70
N ASP A 188 -41.19 -34.39 22.20
CA ASP A 188 -41.79 -34.01 23.50
C ASP A 188 -43.24 -33.50 23.27
#